data_AF-A0A3L7CI00-F1
#
_entry.id   AF-A0A3L7CI00-F1
#
_cell.length_a   1.000
_cell.length_b   1.000
_cell.length_c   1.000
_cell.angle_alpha   90.00
_cell.angle_beta   90.00
_cell.angle_gamma   90.00
#
_symmetry.space_group_name_H-M   'P 1'
#
loop_
_entity.id
_entity.type
_entity.pdbx_description
1 polymer ?
#
loop_
_entity_poly.entity_id
_entity_poly.type
_entity_poly.pdbx_seq_one_letter_code
_entity_poly.pdbx_strand_id
1 'polypeptide(L)'
;FVGGQESAYVWQEILQHLYQRGVKEVLLGVFDGLPGLEEAFKAVYPKADVQRYVVHKVRNTLSRVRKKDQFEVAEDLKLIYRAPNKEMALQMFQQ
;
A
#
# COMPACT_ATOMS: atom_id res chain seq x y z
N PHE A 1 18.25 1.32 9.40
CA PHE A 1 17.53 0.18 10.00
C PHE A 1 17.61 -0.99 9.04
N VAL A 2 18.17 -2.11 9.48
CA VAL A 2 18.01 -3.41 8.81
C VAL A 2 17.31 -4.26 9.86
N GLY A 3 16.02 -4.54 9.67
CA GLY A 3 15.20 -5.25 10.65
C GLY A 3 15.40 -6.75 10.56
N GLY A 4 15.54 -7.43 11.70
CA GLY A 4 15.59 -8.90 11.77
C GLY A 4 14.22 -9.56 11.57
N GLN A 5 13.15 -8.90 12.00
CA GLN A 5 11.75 -9.28 11.78
C GLN A 5 10.88 -8.05 11.55
N GLU A 6 9.94 -8.16 10.62
CA GLU A 6 8.89 -7.16 10.42
C GLU A 6 7.89 -7.24 11.58
N SER A 7 7.80 -6.18 12.38
CA SER A 7 6.80 -6.04 13.43
C SER A 7 6.30 -4.61 13.51
N ALA A 8 5.05 -4.44 13.96
CA ALA A 8 4.45 -3.12 14.18
C ALA A 8 5.31 -2.24 15.10
N TYR A 9 5.92 -2.85 16.12
CA TYR A 9 6.82 -2.17 17.05
C TYR A 9 8.04 -1.56 16.35
N VAL A 10 8.74 -2.36 15.54
CA VAL A 10 9.93 -1.89 14.80
C VAL A 10 9.55 -0.74 13.85
N TRP A 11 8.41 -0.85 13.18
CA TRP A 11 7.92 0.23 12.31
C TRP A 11 7.61 1.51 13.09
N GLN A 12 6.98 1.40 14.25
CA GLN A 12 6.70 2.55 15.10
C GLN A 12 7.98 3.27 15.54
N GLU A 13 9.03 2.55 15.93
CA GLU A 13 10.34 3.14 16.27
C GLU A 13 10.95 3.89 15.08
N ILE A 14 10.91 3.30 13.88
CA ILE A 14 11.40 3.94 12.65
C ILE A 14 10.64 5.24 12.37
N LEU A 15 9.31 5.20 12.50
CA LEU A 15 8.44 6.37 12.27
C LEU A 15 8.68 7.47 13.31
N GLN A 16 8.85 7.12 14.58
CA GLN A 16 9.22 8.08 15.63
C GLN A 16 10.58 8.73 15.34
N HIS A 17 11.56 7.95 14.85
CA HIS A 17 12.85 8.50 14.47
C HIS A 17 12.74 9.48 13.29
N LEU A 18 11.90 9.20 12.29
CA LEU A 18 11.59 10.16 11.21
C LEU A 18 10.94 11.44 11.75
N TYR A 19 10.01 11.29 12.70
CA TYR A 19 9.39 12.43 13.37
C TYR A 19 10.42 13.28 14.13
N GLN A 20 11.32 12.65 14.90
CA GLN A 20 12.39 13.34 15.63
C GLN A 20 13.34 14.09 14.69
N ARG A 21 13.57 13.56 13.48
CA ARG A 21 14.41 14.18 12.44
C ARG A 21 13.72 15.33 11.67
N GLY A 22 12.44 15.61 11.95
CA GLY A 22 11.74 16.78 11.41
C GLY A 22 10.61 16.48 10.43
N VAL A 23 10.33 15.21 10.13
CA VAL A 23 9.12 14.85 9.36
C VAL A 23 7.93 14.92 10.32
N LYS A 24 7.36 16.12 10.48
CA LYS A 24 6.29 16.38 11.47
C LYS A 24 4.89 16.13 10.94
N GLU A 25 4.71 16.28 9.64
CA GLU A 25 3.43 16.10 8.98
C GLU A 25 3.62 15.25 7.72
N VAL A 26 2.73 14.29 7.54
CA VAL A 26 2.66 13.42 6.38
C VAL A 26 1.22 13.47 5.90
N LEU A 27 1.02 13.59 4.59
CA LEU A 27 -0.32 13.60 4.00
C LEU A 27 -0.79 12.19 3.67
N LEU A 28 0.12 11.31 3.25
CA LEU A 28 -0.20 9.98 2.77
C LEU A 28 0.91 8.97 3.10
N GLY A 29 0.57 7.89 3.79
CA GLY A 29 1.39 6.69 3.93
C GLY A 29 0.98 5.66 2.88
N VAL A 30 1.95 5.14 2.12
CA VAL A 30 1.69 4.08 1.12
C VAL A 30 2.51 2.84 1.46
N PHE A 31 1.84 1.74 1.77
CA PHE A 31 2.49 0.50 2.18
C PHE A 31 1.65 -0.74 1.86
N ASP A 32 2.25 -1.92 2.02
CA ASP A 32 1.65 -3.19 1.57
C ASP A 32 0.56 -3.73 2.51
N GLY A 33 0.34 -3.06 3.65
CA GLY A 33 -0.64 -3.44 4.66
C GLY A 33 -0.17 -4.61 5.52
N LEU A 34 1.07 -4.51 6.01
CA LEU A 34 1.59 -5.37 7.07
C LEU A 34 0.72 -5.24 8.33
N PRO A 35 0.43 -6.34 9.05
CA PRO A 35 -0.36 -6.28 10.28
C PRO A 35 0.24 -5.29 11.29
N GLY A 36 -0.59 -4.40 11.83
CA GLY A 36 -0.18 -3.42 12.85
C GLY A 36 0.59 -2.20 12.32
N LEU A 37 0.97 -2.16 11.04
CA LEU A 37 1.72 -1.04 10.46
C LEU A 37 0.85 0.22 10.33
N GLU A 38 -0.43 0.07 9.96
CA GLU A 38 -1.33 1.20 9.83
C GLU A 38 -1.57 1.88 11.18
N GLU A 39 -1.77 1.09 12.22
CA GLU A 39 -1.94 1.55 13.60
C GLU A 39 -0.67 2.25 14.09
N ALA A 40 0.51 1.65 13.87
CA ALA A 40 1.80 2.25 14.20
C ALA A 40 2.05 3.57 13.45
N PHE A 41 1.68 3.63 12.17
CA PHE A 41 1.78 4.81 11.33
C PHE A 41 0.87 5.93 11.82
N LYS A 42 -0.41 5.65 12.06
CA LYS A 42 -1.39 6.62 12.56
C LYS A 42 -1.07 7.09 13.97
N ALA A 43 -0.39 6.29 14.79
CA ALA A 43 0.07 6.72 16.11
C ALA A 43 1.11 7.85 16.05
N VAL A 44 1.94 7.88 15.00
CA VAL A 44 2.94 8.94 14.78
C VAL A 44 2.40 10.07 13.90
N TYR A 45 1.62 9.74 12.88
CA TYR A 45 1.07 10.65 11.88
C TYR A 45 -0.47 10.54 11.81
N PRO A 46 -1.20 11.02 12.82
CA PRO A 46 -2.65 10.77 12.95
C PRO A 46 -3.49 11.40 11.83
N LYS A 47 -3.00 12.48 11.21
CA LYS A 47 -3.69 13.20 10.13
C LYS A 47 -3.43 12.62 8.74
N ALA A 48 -2.42 11.76 8.59
CA ALA A 48 -2.03 11.22 7.30
C ALA A 48 -3.05 10.19 6.83
N ASP A 49 -3.46 10.22 5.57
CA ASP A 49 -4.21 9.12 4.97
C ASP A 49 -3.32 7.90 4.73
N VAL A 50 -3.95 6.75 4.54
CA VAL A 50 -3.25 5.48 4.29
C VAL A 50 -3.78 4.84 3.02
N GLN A 51 -2.87 4.41 2.16
CA GLN A 51 -3.18 3.72 0.92
C GLN A 51 -2.38 2.43 0.78
N ARG A 52 -3.03 1.37 0.31
CA ARG A 52 -2.36 0.13 -0.11
C ARG A 52 -1.54 0.40 -1.37
N TYR A 53 -0.28 -0.04 -1.38
CA TYR A 53 0.60 0.14 -2.54
C TYR A 53 0.13 -0.70 -3.74
N VAL A 54 -0.40 -0.01 -4.76
CA VAL A 54 -1.02 -0.63 -5.94
C VAL A 54 -0.04 -1.53 -6.69
N VAL A 55 1.22 -1.12 -6.81
CA VAL A 55 2.21 -1.90 -7.56
C VAL A 55 2.51 -3.24 -6.90
N HIS A 56 2.64 -3.31 -5.56
CA HIS A 56 2.75 -4.61 -4.87
C HIS A 56 1.47 -5.40 -4.98
N LYS A 57 0.30 -4.76 -4.93
CA LYS A 57 -0.98 -5.45 -5.13
C LYS A 57 -1.04 -6.11 -6.51
N VAL A 58 -0.67 -5.40 -7.58
CA VAL A 58 -0.64 -5.93 -8.95
C VAL A 58 0.37 -7.08 -9.06
N ARG A 59 1.61 -6.91 -8.58
CA ARG A 59 2.64 -7.97 -8.61
C ARG A 59 2.20 -9.22 -7.85
N ASN A 60 1.62 -9.06 -6.66
CA ASN A 60 1.12 -10.17 -5.84
C ASN A 60 -0.08 -10.88 -6.47
N THR A 61 -0.91 -10.16 -7.24
CA THR A 61 -1.99 -10.79 -8.01
C THR A 61 -1.40 -11.58 -9.19
N LEU A 62 -0.54 -10.98 -10.00
CA LEU A 62 0.03 -11.61 -11.19
C LEU A 62 0.89 -12.84 -10.87
N SER A 63 1.53 -12.90 -9.69
CA SER A 63 2.28 -14.09 -9.26
C SER A 63 1.40 -15.34 -9.08
N ARG A 64 0.08 -15.15 -8.95
CA ARG A 64 -0.92 -16.23 -8.85
C ARG A 64 -1.56 -16.58 -10.21
N VAL A 65 -1.24 -15.82 -11.25
CA VAL A 65 -1.76 -15.98 -12.61
C VAL A 65 -0.77 -16.78 -13.45
N ARG A 66 -1.28 -17.65 -14.33
CA ARG A 66 -0.45 -18.41 -15.28
C ARG A 66 0.29 -17.44 -16.19
N LYS A 67 1.58 -17.69 -16.46
CA LYS A 67 2.43 -16.78 -17.26
C LYS A 67 1.80 -16.33 -18.58
N LYS A 68 1.12 -17.23 -19.30
CA LYS A 68 0.46 -16.91 -20.58
C LYS A 68 -0.69 -15.90 -20.47
N ASP A 69 -1.34 -15.83 -19.31
CA ASP A 69 -2.52 -14.99 -19.06
C ASP A 69 -2.13 -13.69 -18.30
N GLN A 70 -0.88 -13.57 -17.82
CA GLN A 70 -0.43 -12.42 -17.02
C GLN A 70 -0.52 -11.08 -17.76
N PHE A 71 -0.32 -11.08 -19.08
CA PHE A 71 -0.40 -9.85 -19.88
C PHE A 71 -1.83 -9.30 -19.89
N GLU A 72 -2.80 -10.15 -20.24
CA GLU A 72 -4.22 -9.79 -20.29
C GLU A 72 -4.72 -9.32 -18.92
N VAL A 73 -4.45 -10.11 -17.86
CA VAL A 73 -4.84 -9.75 -16.50
C VAL A 73 -4.18 -8.43 -16.03
N ALA A 74 -2.96 -8.13 -16.47
CA ALA A 74 -2.31 -6.86 -16.14
C ALA A 74 -2.98 -5.66 -16.83
N GLU A 75 -3.48 -5.82 -18.06
CA GLU A 75 -4.26 -4.80 -18.74
C GLU A 75 -5.60 -4.57 -18.04
N ASP A 76 -6.31 -5.63 -17.66
CA ASP A 76 -7.58 -5.51 -16.93
C ASP A 76 -7.41 -4.83 -15.57
N LEU A 77 -6.35 -5.20 -14.83
CA LEU A 77 -6.04 -4.55 -13.55
C LEU A 77 -5.78 -3.05 -13.72
N LYS A 78 -5.18 -2.61 -14.83
CA LYS A 78 -4.96 -1.18 -15.12
C LYS A 78 -6.27 -0.42 -15.22
N LEU A 79 -7.32 -1.02 -15.77
CA LEU A 79 -8.63 -0.37 -15.91
C LEU A 79 -9.21 0.02 -14.54
N ILE A 80 -8.95 -0.79 -13.52
CA ILE A 80 -9.43 -0.55 -12.15
C ILE A 80 -8.74 0.67 -11.53
N TYR A 81 -7.40 0.66 -11.43
CA TYR A 81 -6.68 1.70 -10.68
C TYR A 81 -6.42 2.98 -11.50
N ARG A 82 -6.72 2.98 -12.81
CA ARG A 82 -6.72 4.18 -13.65
C ARG A 82 -8.12 4.75 -13.89
N ALA A 83 -9.16 4.14 -13.34
CA ALA A 83 -10.50 4.66 -13.45
C ALA A 83 -10.58 6.09 -12.87
N PRO A 84 -11.38 6.99 -13.48
CA PRO A 84 -11.44 8.39 -13.07
C PRO A 84 -12.14 8.60 -11.72
N ASN A 85 -12.90 7.60 -11.25
CA ASN A 85 -13.58 7.63 -9.96
C ASN A 85 -13.80 6.21 -9.42
N LYS A 86 -14.24 6.13 -8.16
CA LYS A 86 -14.46 4.87 -7.44
C LYS A 86 -15.56 4.01 -8.07
N GLU A 87 -16.62 4.61 -8.58
CA GLU A 87 -17.76 3.90 -9.17
C GLU A 87 -17.32 3.16 -10.44
N MET A 88 -16.59 3.84 -11.33
CA MET A 88 -16.02 3.22 -12.52
C MET A 88 -14.97 2.16 -12.16
N ALA A 89 -14.14 2.39 -11.13
CA ALA A 89 -13.18 1.39 -10.67
C ALA A 89 -13.90 0.10 -10.22
N LEU A 90 -15.03 0.23 -9.51
CA LEU A 90 -15.84 -0.91 -9.06
C LEU A 90 -16.51 -1.63 -10.24
N GLN A 91 -16.97 -0.90 -11.25
CA GLN A 91 -17.50 -1.51 -12.47
C GLN A 91 -16.42 -2.33 -13.19
N MET A 92 -15.21 -1.78 -13.38
CA MET A 92 -14.10 -2.52 -14.00
C MET A 92 -13.65 -3.74 -13.17
N PHE A 93 -13.81 -3.70 -11.85
CA PHE A 93 -13.48 -4.84 -10.97
C PHE A 93 -14.53 -5.98 -11.01
N GLN A 94 -15.77 -5.68 -11.39
CA GLN A 94 -16.89 -6.63 -11.42
C GLN A 94 -17.09 -7.32 -12.77
N GLN A 95 -16.41 -6.83 -13.82
CA GLN A 95 -16.35 -7.47 -15.14
C GLN A 95 -15.57 -8.78 -15.07
#